data_AF-A0A969HXQ0-F1
#
_entry.id   AF-A0A969HXQ0-F1
#
_cell.length_a   1.000
_cell.length_b   1.000
_cell.length_c   1.000
_cell.angle_alpha   90.00
_cell.angle_beta   90.00
_cell.angle_gamma   90.00
#
_symmetry.space_group_name_H-M   'P 1'
#
loop_
_entity.id
_entity.type
_entity.pdbx_description
1 polymer ?
#
loop_
_entity_poly.entity_id
_entity_poly.type
_entity_poly.pdbx_seq_one_letter_code
_entity_poly.pdbx_strand_id
1 'polypeptide(L)'
;MLGLLLGLSSSLCWGTADFFGGLQARRLPALTVAMWSQLTGGLILLLVLLVSGTTPTTGSFVWGMVAGVCGALAITTFYQGLAIGIMSIVSPIAAAGVVVPVVGSLLLGEVPGPLVG
;
A
#
# COMPACT_ATOMS: atom_id res chain seq x y z
N MET A 1 16.49 5.21 16.74
CA MET A 1 15.86 6.55 16.62
C MET A 1 15.34 6.81 15.21
N LEU A 2 16.14 6.62 14.14
CA LEU A 2 15.68 6.82 12.75
C LEU A 2 14.44 5.98 12.40
N GLY A 3 14.40 4.69 12.78
CA GLY A 3 13.24 3.82 12.53
C GLY A 3 11.93 4.30 13.19
N LEU A 4 12.01 4.87 14.40
CA LEU A 4 10.85 5.47 15.07
C LEU A 4 10.35 6.71 14.31
N LEU A 5 11.26 7.58 13.87
CA LEU A 5 10.91 8.75 13.08
C LEU A 5 10.29 8.38 11.73
N LEU A 6 10.85 7.37 11.04
CA LEU A 6 10.30 6.84 9.79
C LEU A 6 8.94 6.16 10.00
N GLY A 7 8.75 5.42 11.10
CA GLY A 7 7.48 4.79 11.43
C GLY A 7 6.39 5.81 11.74
N LEU A 8 6.70 6.86 12.51
CA LEU A 8 5.79 7.95 12.81
C LEU A 8 5.43 8.77 11.58
N SER A 9 6.42 9.11 10.75
CA SER A 9 6.17 9.85 9.50
C SER A 9 5.37 9.01 8.51
N SER A 10 5.67 7.71 8.37
CA SER A 10 4.89 6.79 7.56
C SER A 10 3.44 6.69 8.05
N SER A 11 3.23 6.56 9.36
CA SER A 11 1.89 6.49 9.97
C SER A 11 1.10 7.79 9.74
N LEU A 12 1.77 8.95 9.86
CA LEU A 12 1.17 10.25 9.56
C LEU A 12 0.80 10.37 8.08
N CYS A 13 1.70 10.01 7.17
CA CYS A 13 1.45 10.06 5.73
C CYS A 13 0.29 9.13 5.33
N TRP A 14 0.30 7.88 5.81
CA TRP A 14 -0.75 6.90 5.52
C TRP A 14 -2.10 7.30 6.11
N GLY A 15 -2.14 7.66 7.40
CA GLY A 15 -3.40 8.07 8.05
C GLY A 15 -4.01 9.31 7.41
N THR A 16 -3.17 10.28 7.01
CA THR A 16 -3.62 11.48 6.30
C THR A 16 -4.12 11.14 4.90
N ALA A 17 -3.41 10.28 4.16
CA ALA A 17 -3.82 9.82 2.84
C ALA A 17 -5.15 9.05 2.86
N ASP A 18 -5.35 8.16 3.83
CA ASP A 18 -6.61 7.42 3.99
C ASP A 18 -7.78 8.34 4.33
N PHE A 19 -7.55 9.35 5.17
CA PHE A 19 -8.57 10.32 5.56
C PHE A 19 -9.00 11.19 4.37
N PHE A 20 -8.04 11.79 3.66
CA PHE A 20 -8.33 12.62 2.48
C PHE A 20 -8.84 11.78 1.30
N GLY A 21 -8.25 10.60 1.07
CA GLY A 21 -8.66 9.64 0.04
C GLY A 21 -10.09 9.15 0.25
N GLY A 22 -10.45 8.83 1.50
CA GLY A 22 -11.82 8.47 1.86
C GLY A 22 -12.82 9.63 1.75
N LEU A 23 -12.39 10.87 2.07
CA LEU A 23 -13.22 12.07 1.91
C LEU A 23 -13.44 12.42 0.42
N GLN A 24 -12.44 12.25 -0.43
CA GLN A 24 -12.51 12.49 -1.88
C GLN A 24 -13.18 11.35 -2.65
N ALA A 25 -13.09 10.09 -2.20
CA ALA A 25 -13.83 8.97 -2.78
C ALA A 25 -15.35 9.13 -2.67
N ARG A 26 -15.83 9.98 -1.75
CA ARG A 26 -17.25 10.38 -1.67
C ARG A 26 -17.66 11.45 -2.69
N ARG A 27 -16.71 12.17 -3.29
CA ARG A 27 -16.99 13.29 -4.21
C ARG A 27 -16.55 13.03 -5.65
N LEU A 28 -15.62 12.11 -5.87
CA LEU A 28 -15.11 11.72 -7.18
C LEU A 28 -15.24 10.20 -7.34
N PRO A 29 -15.42 9.69 -8.58
CA PRO A 29 -15.39 8.26 -8.82
C PRO A 29 -14.07 7.67 -8.30
N ALA A 30 -14.13 6.66 -7.42
CA ALA A 30 -12.96 5.99 -6.85
C ALA A 30 -11.96 5.52 -7.93
N LEU A 31 -12.45 5.25 -9.13
CA LEU A 31 -11.66 4.91 -10.31
C LEU A 31 -10.71 6.05 -10.74
N THR A 32 -11.13 7.31 -10.66
CA THR A 32 -10.32 8.46 -11.04
C THR A 32 -9.17 8.67 -10.07
N VAL A 33 -9.41 8.47 -8.77
CA VAL A 33 -8.38 8.55 -7.73
C VAL A 33 -7.37 7.41 -7.89
N ALA A 34 -7.84 6.18 -8.09
CA ALA A 34 -6.97 5.02 -8.33
C ALA A 34 -6.11 5.19 -9.60
N MET A 35 -6.71 5.69 -10.69
CA MET A 35 -5.99 5.98 -11.95
C MET A 35 -4.87 7.00 -11.74
N TRP A 36 -5.16 8.15 -11.09
CA TRP A 36 -4.14 9.16 -10.81
C TRP A 36 -3.05 8.66 -9.86
N SER A 37 -3.42 7.86 -8.86
CA SER A 37 -2.47 7.26 -7.92
C SER A 37 -1.53 6.26 -8.61
N GLN A 38 -2.05 5.43 -9.53
CA GLN A 38 -1.20 4.52 -10.31
C GLN A 38 -0.34 5.24 -11.33
N LEU A 39 -0.84 6.32 -11.96
CA LEU A 39 -0.05 7.10 -12.91
C LEU A 39 1.14 7.77 -12.22
N THR A 40 0.89 8.40 -11.08
CA THR A 40 1.94 9.05 -10.28
C THR A 40 2.92 8.04 -9.70
N GLY A 41 2.45 6.93 -9.15
CA GLY A 41 3.31 5.84 -8.68
C GLY A 41 4.19 5.26 -9.78
N GLY A 42 3.63 5.03 -10.97
CA GLY A 42 4.36 4.55 -12.15
C GLY A 42 5.42 5.54 -12.63
N LEU A 43 5.10 6.84 -12.67
CA LEU A 43 6.05 7.89 -13.03
C LEU A 43 7.21 8.00 -12.04
N ILE A 44 6.92 7.93 -10.74
CA ILE A 44 7.96 7.95 -9.69
C ILE A 44 8.86 6.72 -9.82
N LEU A 45 8.29 5.53 -9.99
CA LEU A 45 9.07 4.30 -10.20
C LEU A 45 9.97 4.38 -11.43
N LEU A 46 9.47 4.94 -12.53
CA LEU A 46 10.26 5.16 -13.75
C LEU A 46 11.43 6.11 -13.50
N LEU A 47 11.19 7.22 -12.81
CA LEU A 47 12.24 8.18 -12.46
C LEU A 47 13.30 7.56 -11.55
N VAL A 48 12.89 6.79 -10.54
CA VAL A 48 13.83 6.06 -9.66
C VAL A 48 14.66 5.08 -10.46
N LEU A 49 14.06 4.35 -11.40
CA LEU A 49 14.77 3.39 -12.26
C LEU A 49 15.82 4.09 -13.13
N LEU A 50 15.47 5.23 -13.72
CA LEU A 50 16.38 6.03 -14.56
C LEU A 50 17.56 6.59 -13.76
N VAL A 51 17.32 7.08 -12.53
CA VAL A 51 18.38 7.61 -11.67
C VAL A 51 19.27 6.51 -11.09
N SER A 52 18.70 5.34 -10.77
CA SER A 52 19.45 4.25 -10.13
C SER A 52 20.36 3.50 -11.11
N GLY A 53 20.12 3.60 -12.41
CA GLY A 53 20.90 2.89 -13.44
C GLY A 53 20.77 1.36 -13.40
N THR A 54 19.85 0.83 -12.57
CA THR A 54 19.61 -0.60 -12.39
C THR A 54 18.78 -1.15 -13.54
N THR A 55 19.27 -2.20 -14.20
CA THR A 55 18.50 -2.94 -15.21
C THR A 55 17.62 -3.99 -14.52
N PRO A 56 16.28 -3.89 -14.64
CA PRO A 56 15.40 -4.87 -14.01
C PRO A 56 15.55 -6.22 -14.70
N THR A 57 15.69 -7.28 -13.91
CA THR A 57 15.65 -8.65 -14.44
C THR A 57 14.22 -8.99 -14.89
N THR A 58 14.07 -9.92 -15.85
CA THR A 58 12.76 -10.38 -16.31
C THR A 58 11.89 -10.89 -15.15
N GLY A 59 12.49 -11.56 -14.16
CA GLY A 59 11.79 -12.02 -12.96
C GLY A 59 11.25 -10.87 -12.09
N SER A 60 12.07 -9.84 -11.84
CA SER A 60 11.65 -8.64 -11.11
C SER A 60 10.53 -7.90 -11.82
N PHE A 61 10.57 -7.86 -13.16
CA PHE A 61 9.54 -7.21 -13.96
C PHE A 61 8.20 -7.94 -13.90
N VAL A 62 8.19 -9.27 -13.99
CA VAL A 62 6.98 -10.09 -13.88
C VAL A 62 6.36 -9.96 -12.48
N TRP A 63 7.17 -10.10 -11.42
CA TRP A 63 6.69 -9.91 -10.06
C TRP A 63 6.19 -8.50 -9.80
N GLY A 64 6.85 -7.48 -10.34
CA GLY A 64 6.40 -6.09 -10.28
C GLY A 64 5.06 -5.87 -10.98
N MET A 65 4.84 -6.49 -12.14
CA MET A 65 3.57 -6.40 -12.86
C MET A 65 2.43 -7.07 -12.07
N VAL A 66 2.66 -8.26 -11.53
CA VAL A 66 1.69 -8.98 -10.70
C VAL A 66 1.36 -8.17 -9.44
N ALA A 67 2.39 -7.68 -8.74
CA ALA A 67 2.22 -6.84 -7.55
C ALA A 67 1.45 -5.55 -7.87
N GLY A 68 1.72 -4.92 -9.02
CA GLY A 68 1.03 -3.72 -9.48
C GLY A 68 -0.46 -3.96 -9.73
N VAL A 69 -0.82 -5.07 -10.40
CA VAL A 69 -2.23 -5.46 -10.64
C VAL A 69 -2.94 -5.75 -9.33
N CYS A 70 -2.32 -6.53 -8.44
CA CYS A 70 -2.88 -6.81 -7.11
C CYS A 70 -3.06 -5.51 -6.29
N GLY A 71 -2.10 -4.60 -6.32
CA GLY A 71 -2.17 -3.31 -5.63
C GLY A 71 -3.30 -2.42 -6.17
N ALA A 72 -3.47 -2.35 -7.49
CA ALA A 72 -4.56 -1.59 -8.10
C ALA A 72 -5.94 -2.16 -7.73
N LEU A 73 -6.09 -3.49 -7.74
CA LEU A 73 -7.33 -4.15 -7.30
C LEU A 73 -7.59 -3.92 -5.80
N ALA A 74 -6.55 -3.99 -4.96
CA ALA A 74 -6.67 -3.74 -3.53
C ALA A 74 -7.11 -2.30 -3.23
N ILE A 75 -6.49 -1.30 -3.86
CA ILE A 75 -6.82 0.11 -3.66
C ILE A 75 -8.24 0.43 -4.15
N THR A 76 -8.62 -0.09 -5.32
CA THR A 76 -9.97 0.15 -5.87
C THR A 76 -11.06 -0.45 -4.99
N THR A 77 -10.91 -1.70 -4.56
CA THR A 77 -11.86 -2.36 -3.65
C THR A 77 -11.88 -1.71 -2.26
N PHE A 78 -10.74 -1.26 -1.74
CA PHE A 78 -10.67 -0.53 -0.48
C PHE A 78 -11.43 0.80 -0.53
N TYR A 79 -11.19 1.62 -1.56
CA TYR A 79 -11.92 2.88 -1.73
C TYR A 79 -13.41 2.67 -2.00
N GLN A 80 -13.80 1.62 -2.73
CA GLN A 80 -15.21 1.25 -2.86
C GLN A 80 -15.83 0.88 -1.50
N GLY A 81 -15.12 0.11 -0.68
CA GLY A 81 -15.54 -0.21 0.68
C GLY A 81 -15.75 1.03 1.55
N LEU A 82 -14.82 1.98 1.49
CA LEU A 82 -14.92 3.28 2.18
C LEU A 82 -16.10 4.13 1.71
N ALA A 83 -16.46 4.03 0.43
CA ALA A 83 -17.57 4.78 -0.15
C ALA A 83 -18.94 4.20 0.22
N ILE A 84 -19.08 2.87 0.27
CA ILE A 84 -20.35 2.16 0.52
C ILE A 84 -20.57 1.92 2.02
N GLY A 85 -19.50 1.73 2.79
CA GLY A 85 -19.54 1.37 4.20
C GLY A 85 -19.25 2.52 5.17
N ILE A 86 -19.24 2.18 6.46
CA ILE A 86 -18.82 3.08 7.53
C ILE A 86 -17.30 3.07 7.57
N MET A 87 -16.68 4.22 7.29
CA MET A 87 -15.21 4.39 7.22
C MET A 87 -14.48 3.85 8.46
N SER A 88 -15.07 4.03 9.65
CA SER A 88 -14.52 3.54 10.93
C SER A 88 -14.49 2.01 11.08
N ILE A 89 -15.20 1.27 10.23
CA ILE A 89 -15.20 -0.20 10.23
C ILE A 89 -14.29 -0.75 9.13
N VAL A 90 -14.32 -0.11 7.96
CA VAL A 90 -13.54 -0.56 6.78
C VAL A 90 -12.03 -0.43 7.03
N SER A 91 -11.59 0.66 7.67
CA SER A 91 -10.18 0.89 7.96
C SER A 91 -9.58 -0.17 8.91
N PRO A 92 -10.19 -0.50 10.07
CA PRO A 92 -9.72 -1.61 10.90
C PRO A 92 -9.71 -2.98 10.21
N ILE A 93 -10.72 -3.28 9.38
CA ILE A 93 -10.76 -4.54 8.63
C ILE A 93 -9.61 -4.61 7.63
N ALA A 94 -9.32 -3.52 6.92
CA ALA A 94 -8.17 -3.47 6.00
C ALA A 94 -6.84 -3.61 6.73
N ALA A 95 -6.70 -3.02 7.92
CA ALA A 95 -5.51 -3.16 8.75
C ALA A 95 -5.24 -4.62 9.18
N ALA A 96 -6.29 -5.43 9.33
CA ALA A 96 -6.15 -6.87 9.60
C ALA A 96 -5.46 -7.64 8.45
N GLY A 97 -5.32 -7.04 7.26
CA GLY A 97 -4.56 -7.59 6.15
C GLY A 97 -3.09 -7.89 6.48
N VAL A 98 -2.53 -7.29 7.54
CA VAL A 98 -1.18 -7.58 8.04
C VAL A 98 -0.99 -9.06 8.41
N VAL A 99 -2.07 -9.80 8.66
CA VAL A 99 -2.03 -11.25 8.92
C VAL A 99 -1.40 -12.01 7.74
N VAL A 100 -1.62 -11.59 6.49
CA VAL A 100 -1.10 -12.27 5.31
C VAL A 100 0.44 -12.34 5.28
N PRO A 101 1.18 -11.22 5.35
CA PRO A 101 2.64 -11.27 5.40
C PRO A 101 3.18 -11.93 6.68
N VAL A 102 2.49 -11.81 7.81
CA VAL A 102 2.90 -12.48 9.07
C VAL A 102 2.81 -14.01 8.95
N VAL A 103 1.71 -14.52 8.38
CA VAL A 103 1.59 -15.96 8.12
C VAL A 103 2.60 -16.39 7.07
N GLY A 104 2.82 -15.58 6.03
CA GLY A 104 3.84 -15.83 5.01
C GLY A 104 5.24 -15.96 5.59
N SER A 105 5.67 -15.04 6.46
CA SER A 105 6.99 -15.08 7.10
C SER A 105 7.15 -16.28 8.02
N LEU A 106 6.13 -16.63 8.80
CA LEU A 106 6.10 -17.84 9.63
C LEU A 106 6.26 -19.12 8.79
N LEU A 107 5.56 -19.21 7.66
CA LEU A 107 5.67 -20.34 6.74
C LEU A 107 7.04 -20.43 6.05
N LEU A 108 7.70 -19.28 5.84
CA LEU A 108 9.08 -19.19 5.33
C LEU A 108 10.14 -19.53 6.40
N GLY A 109 9.72 -19.79 7.64
CA GLY A 109 10.59 -20.19 8.74
C GLY A 109 11.18 -19.02 9.53
N GLU A 110 10.70 -17.79 9.32
CA GLU A 110 11.11 -16.65 10.15
C GLU A 110 10.49 -16.79 11.55
N VAL A 111 11.35 -16.83 12.57
CA VAL A 111 10.93 -16.95 13.97
C VAL A 111 10.83 -15.55 14.56
N PRO A 112 9.65 -15.12 15.07
CA PRO A 112 9.52 -13.82 15.70
C PRO A 112 10.43 -13.72 16.92
N GLY A 113 11.22 -12.65 16.99
CA GLY A 113 12.10 -12.37 18.12
C GLY A 113 11.33 -12.13 19.42
N PRO A 114 12.01 -12.15 20.59
CA PRO A 114 11.37 -11.92 21.88
C PRO A 114 10.66 -10.58 21.90
N LEU A 115 9.50 -10.52 22.59
CA LEU A 115 8.74 -9.30 22.82
C LEU A 115 9.67 -8.26 23.46
N VAL A 116 10.06 -7.24 22.69
CA VAL A 116 10.76 -6.08 23.22
C VAL A 116 9.70 -5.23 23.91
N GLY A 117 9.67 -5.33 25.25
CA GLY A 117 8.90 -4.45 26.13
C GLY A 117 9.61 -3.12 26.35
#